data_AF-A0AAD7XQ25-F1
#
_entry.id   AF-A0AAD7XQ25-F1
#
_cell.length_a   1.000
_cell.length_b   1.000
_cell.length_c   1.000
_cell.angle_alpha   90.00
_cell.angle_beta   90.00
_cell.angle_gamma   90.00
#
_symmetry.space_group_name_H-M   'P 1'
#
loop_
_entity.id
_entity.type
_entity.pdbx_description
1 polymer ?
#
loop_
_entity_poly.entity_id
_entity_poly.type
_entity_poly.pdbx_seq_one_letter_code
_entity_poly.pdbx_strand_id
1 'polypeptide(L)'
;MLACSIAAEVGNLEVLEWARRAGCPFDNTTACWSAAGSVHLRILEWLRSRDCPWDEETTYRAARGGRIDILKWAREEGCPWDEKTCSRAALFGHLDVLKWVRQEGCPWDEDT
;
A
#
# COMPACT_ATOMS: atom_id res chain seq x y z
N MET A 1 -18.44 5.58 3.07
CA MET A 1 -17.01 5.58 2.71
C MET A 1 -16.11 4.72 3.62
N LEU A 2 -16.52 4.31 4.83
CA LEU A 2 -15.75 3.39 5.69
C LEU A 2 -15.66 1.94 5.19
N ALA A 3 -16.68 1.48 4.44
CA ALA A 3 -16.82 0.07 4.10
C ALA A 3 -15.71 -0.45 3.19
N CYS A 4 -15.27 0.33 2.19
CA CYS A 4 -14.22 -0.09 1.26
C CYS A 4 -12.84 -0.15 1.91
N SER A 5 -12.49 0.83 2.75
CA SER A 5 -11.21 0.86 3.44
C SER A 5 -11.10 -0.28 4.46
N ILE A 6 -12.17 -0.54 5.22
CA ILE A 6 -12.22 -1.66 6.18
C ILE A 6 -12.20 -3.00 5.44
N ALA A 7 -12.98 -3.15 4.36
CA ALA A 7 -12.96 -4.38 3.57
C ALA A 7 -11.58 -4.64 2.95
N ALA A 8 -10.88 -3.58 2.51
CA ALA A 8 -9.52 -3.67 1.99
C ALA A 8 -8.50 -4.04 3.07
N GLU A 9 -8.63 -3.49 4.27
CA GLU A 9 -7.79 -3.83 5.42
C GLU A 9 -7.99 -5.29 5.86
N VAL A 10 -9.24 -5.76 5.93
CA VAL A 10 -9.61 -7.11 6.37
C VAL A 10 -9.42 -8.16 5.27
N GLY A 11 -9.20 -7.76 4.01
CA GLY A 11 -9.04 -8.69 2.90
C GLY A 11 -10.36 -9.23 2.33
N ASN A 12 -11.49 -8.57 2.57
CA ASN A 12 -12.81 -9.04 2.16
C ASN A 12 -13.17 -8.56 0.74
N LEU A 13 -12.87 -9.41 -0.25
CA LEU A 13 -13.14 -9.15 -1.66
C LEU A 13 -14.64 -9.05 -1.98
N GLU A 14 -15.48 -9.85 -1.33
CA GLU A 14 -16.93 -9.88 -1.58
C GLU A 14 -17.59 -8.53 -1.23
N VAL A 15 -17.18 -7.94 -0.10
CA VAL A 15 -17.67 -6.62 0.32
C VAL A 15 -17.17 -5.53 -0.63
N LEU A 16 -15.95 -5.63 -1.15
CA LEU A 16 -15.43 -4.71 -2.17
C LEU A 16 -16.21 -4.82 -3.48
N GLU A 17 -16.52 -6.04 -3.93
CA GLU A 17 -17.35 -6.28 -5.12
C GLU A 17 -18.77 -5.73 -4.93
N TRP A 18 -19.36 -5.95 -3.76
CA TRP A 18 -20.67 -5.43 -3.42
C TRP A 18 -20.67 -3.89 -3.42
N ALA A 19 -19.70 -3.26 -2.77
CA ALA A 19 -19.59 -1.80 -2.69
C ALA A 19 -19.46 -1.18 -4.09
N ARG A 20 -18.73 -1.84 -5.01
CA ARG A 20 -18.66 -1.43 -6.41
C ARG A 20 -20.01 -1.50 -7.11
N ARG A 21 -20.74 -2.62 -6.97
CA ARG A 21 -22.07 -2.79 -7.58
C ARG A 21 -23.08 -1.76 -7.07
N ALA A 22 -22.92 -1.35 -5.80
CA ALA A 22 -23.69 -0.27 -5.20
C ALA A 22 -23.30 1.13 -5.69
N GLY A 23 -22.31 1.25 -6.59
CA GLY A 23 -21.88 2.52 -7.18
C GLY A 23 -20.89 3.31 -6.32
N CYS A 24 -20.21 2.68 -5.36
CA CYS A 24 -19.15 3.36 -4.62
C CYS A 24 -17.99 3.71 -5.57
N PRO A 25 -17.60 4.98 -5.70
CA PRO A 25 -16.44 5.34 -6.48
C PRO A 25 -15.19 4.87 -5.72
N PHE A 26 -14.34 4.09 -6.39
CA PHE A 26 -12.99 3.74 -5.92
C PHE A 26 -11.96 4.81 -6.35
N ASP A 27 -12.43 6.02 -6.60
CA ASP A 27 -11.60 7.20 -6.89
C ASP A 27 -10.74 7.60 -5.68
N ASN A 28 -11.07 7.05 -4.51
CA ASN A 28 -10.37 7.35 -3.27
C ASN A 28 -9.22 6.36 -3.03
N THR A 29 -8.00 6.86 -3.12
CA THR A 29 -6.71 6.20 -2.80
C THR A 29 -6.70 5.50 -1.43
N THR A 30 -7.65 5.86 -0.55
CA THR A 30 -7.87 5.26 0.78
C THR A 30 -7.98 3.73 0.76
N ALA A 31 -8.55 3.10 -0.27
CA ALA A 31 -8.63 1.64 -0.34
C ALA A 31 -7.25 1.00 -0.58
N CYS A 32 -6.44 1.57 -1.46
CA CYS A 32 -5.06 1.15 -1.71
C CYS A 32 -4.20 1.33 -0.45
N TRP A 33 -4.35 2.46 0.24
CA TRP A 33 -3.67 2.74 1.50
C TRP A 33 -3.95 1.70 2.59
N SER A 34 -5.23 1.39 2.80
CA SER A 34 -5.66 0.39 3.77
C SER A 34 -5.17 -1.01 3.41
N ALA A 35 -5.19 -1.38 2.13
CA ALA A 35 -4.67 -2.67 1.69
C ALA A 35 -3.14 -2.75 1.78
N ALA A 36 -2.42 -1.65 1.52
CA ALA A 36 -0.96 -1.61 1.59
C ALA A 36 -0.43 -1.77 3.01
N GLY A 37 -1.15 -1.25 4.01
CA GLY A 37 -0.84 -1.51 5.41
C GLY A 37 -1.25 -2.91 5.89
N SER A 38 -1.99 -3.69 5.08
CA SER A 38 -2.52 -4.99 5.47
C SER A 38 -1.70 -6.15 4.90
N VAL A 39 -2.16 -7.38 5.17
CA VAL A 39 -1.49 -8.60 4.69
C VAL A 39 -1.84 -8.96 3.25
N HIS A 40 -2.82 -8.28 2.65
CA HIS A 40 -3.55 -8.83 1.54
C HIS A 40 -3.13 -8.24 0.18
N LEU A 41 -1.96 -8.67 -0.32
CA LEU A 41 -1.48 -8.33 -1.67
C LEU A 41 -2.54 -8.56 -2.76
N ARG A 42 -3.31 -9.65 -2.66
CA ARG A 42 -4.42 -9.97 -3.59
C ARG A 42 -5.47 -8.87 -3.69
N ILE A 43 -5.72 -8.10 -2.63
CA ILE A 43 -6.63 -6.95 -2.69
C ILE A 43 -6.02 -5.81 -3.48
N LEU A 44 -4.72 -5.54 -3.28
CA LEU A 44 -4.02 -4.53 -4.06
C LEU A 44 -3.97 -4.87 -5.55
N GLU A 45 -3.68 -6.13 -5.91
CA GLU A 45 -3.76 -6.59 -7.31
C GLU A 45 -5.17 -6.38 -7.89
N TRP A 46 -6.20 -6.71 -7.11
CA TRP A 46 -7.59 -6.52 -7.52
C TRP A 46 -7.96 -5.05 -7.71
N LEU A 47 -7.51 -4.16 -6.80
CA LEU A 47 -7.71 -2.72 -6.92
C LEU A 47 -6.93 -2.17 -8.12
N ARG A 48 -5.72 -2.68 -8.35
CA ARG A 48 -4.86 -2.22 -9.45
C ARG A 48 -5.41 -2.60 -10.82
N SER A 49 -5.93 -3.81 -10.99
CA SER A 49 -6.61 -4.24 -12.23
C SER A 49 -7.85 -3.41 -12.60
N ARG A 50 -8.26 -2.49 -11.72
CA ARG A 50 -9.42 -1.60 -11.88
C ARG A 50 -9.03 -0.13 -11.94
N ASP A 51 -7.76 0.15 -12.22
CA ASP A 51 -7.17 1.49 -12.32
C ASP A 51 -7.37 2.33 -11.06
N CYS A 52 -7.41 1.69 -9.88
CA CYS A 52 -7.43 2.44 -8.62
C CYS A 52 -6.12 3.25 -8.51
N PRO A 53 -6.21 4.57 -8.25
CA PRO A 53 -5.03 5.40 -8.12
C PRO A 53 -4.22 4.99 -6.89
N TRP A 54 -2.91 5.16 -7.01
CA TRP A 54 -1.95 5.05 -5.93
C TRP A 54 -0.95 6.19 -5.99
N ASP A 55 -0.25 6.38 -4.89
CA ASP A 55 0.71 7.42 -4.60
C ASP A 55 1.73 6.88 -3.58
N GLU A 56 2.69 7.71 -3.20
CA GLU A 56 3.73 7.41 -2.22
C GLU A 56 3.14 7.03 -0.84
N GLU A 57 1.90 7.48 -0.57
CA GLU A 57 1.13 7.11 0.63
C GLU A 57 0.84 5.57 0.67
N THR A 58 0.83 4.91 -0.49
CA THR A 58 0.70 3.44 -0.60
C THR A 58 1.99 2.73 -0.16
N THR A 59 3.15 3.18 -0.64
CA THR A 59 4.43 2.52 -0.29
C THR A 59 4.82 2.78 1.16
N TYR A 60 4.63 3.99 1.70
CA TYR A 60 4.99 4.19 3.11
C TYR A 60 4.08 3.38 4.06
N ARG A 61 2.80 3.12 3.72
CA ARG A 61 1.93 2.27 4.56
C ARG A 61 2.39 0.83 4.57
N ALA A 62 2.82 0.33 3.42
CA ALA A 62 3.47 -0.97 3.32
C ALA A 62 4.76 -1.01 4.14
N ALA A 63 5.60 0.02 4.06
CA ALA A 63 6.82 0.12 4.86
C ALA A 63 6.54 0.19 6.36
N ARG A 64 5.53 0.98 6.77
CA ARG A 64 5.06 1.08 8.15
C ARG A 64 4.57 -0.25 8.71
N GLY A 65 3.98 -1.10 7.87
CA GLY A 65 3.50 -2.42 8.25
C GLY A 65 4.53 -3.53 8.10
N GLY A 66 5.76 -3.22 7.67
CA GLY A 66 6.80 -4.24 7.43
C GLY A 66 6.52 -5.12 6.22
N ARG A 67 5.70 -4.66 5.26
CA ARG A 67 5.18 -5.46 4.14
C ARG A 67 6.11 -5.44 2.93
N ILE A 68 7.25 -6.15 3.02
CA ILE A 68 8.24 -6.19 1.93
C ILE A 68 7.70 -6.80 0.64
N ASP A 69 6.76 -7.75 0.74
CA ASP A 69 6.06 -8.39 -0.37
C ASP A 69 5.24 -7.38 -1.17
N ILE A 70 4.47 -6.53 -0.47
CA ILE A 70 3.70 -5.45 -1.08
C ILE A 70 4.61 -4.40 -1.72
N LEU A 71 5.70 -4.02 -1.05
CA LEU A 71 6.65 -3.05 -1.57
C LEU A 71 7.35 -3.51 -2.85
N LYS A 72 7.73 -4.78 -2.93
CA LYS A 72 8.29 -5.39 -4.15
C LYS A 72 7.32 -5.31 -5.31
N TRP A 73 6.09 -5.79 -5.08
CA TRP A 73 5.04 -5.75 -6.09
C TRP A 73 4.71 -4.31 -6.54
N ALA A 74 4.54 -3.39 -5.59
CA ALA A 74 4.25 -1.99 -5.89
C ALA A 74 5.38 -1.35 -6.71
N ARG A 75 6.64 -1.71 -6.44
CA ARG A 75 7.79 -1.24 -7.22
C ARG A 75 7.78 -1.77 -8.65
N GLU A 76 7.48 -3.05 -8.85
CA GLU A 76 7.39 -3.69 -10.18
C GLU A 76 6.30 -3.04 -11.04
N GLU A 77 5.18 -2.66 -10.41
CA GLU A 77 4.07 -1.99 -11.09
C GLU A 77 4.25 -0.47 -11.26
N GLY A 78 5.37 0.09 -10.78
CA GLY A 78 5.68 1.51 -10.94
C GLY A 78 4.95 2.45 -9.97
N CYS A 79 4.53 1.95 -8.80
CA CYS A 79 4.05 2.81 -7.72
C CYS A 79 5.20 3.73 -7.25
N PRO A 80 4.95 5.06 -7.12
CA PRO A 80 5.97 5.97 -6.64
C PRO A 80 6.26 5.73 -5.16
N TRP A 81 7.46 6.12 -4.73
CA TRP A 81 7.88 6.18 -3.34
C TRP A 81 8.70 7.45 -3.07
N ASP A 82 8.73 7.88 -1.82
CA ASP A 82 9.54 9.02 -1.32
C ASP A 82 10.34 8.62 -0.07
N GLU A 83 11.08 9.58 0.50
CA GLU A 83 11.85 9.41 1.73
C GLU A 83 11.03 8.90 2.92
N LYS A 84 9.71 9.16 2.93
CA LYS A 84 8.82 8.64 3.99
C LYS A 84 8.73 7.13 3.97
N THR A 85 8.92 6.49 2.81
CA THR A 85 8.95 5.03 2.74
C THR A 85 10.12 4.46 3.56
N CYS A 86 11.29 5.10 3.48
CA CYS A 86 12.46 4.75 4.29
C CYS A 86 12.27 5.09 5.77
N SER A 87 11.90 6.33 6.10
CA SER A 87 11.76 6.76 7.51
C SER A 87 10.70 5.95 8.26
N ARG A 88 9.66 5.47 7.57
CA ARG A 88 8.61 4.64 8.19
C ARG A 88 9.04 3.21 8.42
N ALA A 89 9.84 2.63 7.52
CA ALA A 89 10.47 1.34 7.79
C ALA A 89 11.40 1.43 9.02
N ALA A 90 12.17 2.51 9.13
CA ALA A 90 13.08 2.75 10.24
C ALA A 90 12.35 2.98 11.57
N LEU A 91 11.39 3.91 11.61
CA LEU A 91 10.63 4.28 12.81
C LEU A 91 9.91 3.09 13.44
N PHE A 92 9.42 2.15 12.63
CA PHE A 92 8.72 0.95 13.10
C PHE A 92 9.62 -0.28 13.25
N GLY A 93 10.93 -0.13 13.03
CA GLY A 93 11.92 -1.18 13.27
C GLY A 93 11.95 -2.30 12.22
N HIS A 94 11.39 -2.07 11.04
CA HIS A 94 11.37 -3.01 9.92
C HIS A 94 12.69 -2.97 9.14
N LEU A 95 13.76 -3.46 9.77
CA LEU A 95 15.12 -3.36 9.24
C LEU A 95 15.33 -4.10 7.90
N ASP A 96 14.62 -5.20 7.69
CA ASP A 96 14.61 -5.96 6.44
C ASP A 96 14.01 -5.15 5.29
N VAL A 97 12.87 -4.50 5.55
CA VAL A 97 12.26 -3.55 4.61
C VAL A 97 13.21 -2.40 4.33
N LEU A 98 13.75 -1.75 5.37
CA LEU A 98 14.65 -0.60 5.23
C LEU A 98 15.87 -0.94 4.37
N LYS A 99 16.51 -2.09 4.61
CA LYS A 99 17.64 -2.55 3.81
C LYS A 99 17.27 -2.72 2.34
N TRP A 100 16.10 -3.31 2.08
CA TRP A 100 15.64 -3.55 0.72
C TRP A 100 15.28 -2.24 -0.01
N VAL A 101 14.47 -1.35 0.59
CA VAL A 101 14.09 -0.09 -0.07
C VAL A 101 15.31 0.79 -0.36
N ARG A 102 16.32 0.77 0.51
CA ARG A 102 17.59 1.47 0.27
C ARG A 102 18.39 0.87 -0.89
N GLN A 103 18.39 -0.46 -1.00
CA GLN A 103 19.07 -1.15 -2.10
C GLN A 103 18.42 -0.83 -3.46
N GLU A 104 17.10 -0.69 -3.50
CA GLU A 104 16.35 -0.33 -4.71
C GLU A 104 16.38 1.16 -5.06
N GLY A 105 17.12 1.97 -4.28
CA GLY A 105 17.29 3.40 -4.54
C GLY A 105 16.10 4.26 -4.11
N CYS A 106 15.33 3.83 -3.10
CA CYS A 106 14.38 4.72 -2.44
C CYS A 106 15.12 5.93 -1.84
N PRO A 107 14.63 7.17 -2.05
CA PRO A 107 15.15 8.35 -1.36
C PRO A 107 15.13 8.15 0.16
N TRP A 108 16.02 8.84 0.86
CA TRP A 108 16.10 8.83 2.32
C TRP A 108 16.59 10.19 2.80
N ASP A 109 16.26 10.52 4.04
CA ASP A 109 16.55 11.79 4.71
C ASP A 109 17.13 11.55 6.11
N GLU A 110 17.29 12.62 6.90
CA GLU A 110 17.81 12.55 8.27
C GLU A 110 16.89 11.82 9.26
N ASP A 111 15.63 11.61 8.90
CA ASP A 111 14.63 10.88 9.68
C ASP A 111 14.62 9.37 9.39
N THR A 112 15.52 8.90 8.52
CA THR A 112 15.69 7.49 8.11
C THR A 112 16.63 6.70 9.01
#